data_AF-A0A1Y5F577-F1
#
_entry.id   AF-A0A1Y5F577-F1
#
_cell.length_a   1.000
_cell.length_b   1.000
_cell.length_c   1.000
_cell.angle_alpha   90.00
_cell.angle_beta   90.00
_cell.angle_gamma   90.00
#
_symmetry.space_group_name_H-M   'P 1'
#
loop_
_entity.id
_entity.type
_entity.pdbx_description
1 polymer ?
#
loop_
_entity_poly.entity_id
_entity_poly.type
_entity_poly.pdbx_seq_one_letter_code
_entity_poly.pdbx_strand_id
1 'polypeptide(L)'
;MVNQRLTNITLNSLIGCEYGELISLRPLLQVDSLEDFYTKAMCAYYQNDSLKLTRIKNELKEIDQSEEVRVLSALLLFRIEMIQQVVTKEKIIELCKLSHPSWNGEIYSCAALALYSLGEFKQSQEYFIQSANSHREQGIESKAFRIEMNAVTMEGNIDPSNRLLFVYHDFATRALKAQQPVAAANAYLNIARELYHIRALNMAYKYCQLSLELDPQQSATLLENSPKALLIYILCGLGRAKEALTLLESFQVDQNLVYKMIKYIYFEGELGDIDLEQISPLWKLRLNDGKVDSKFGALENEAIDYLSKSARELGEIAFKLYPEIDEGDAINRATTLFSRINKKVSGLIILCPKSSKYKLSFNEPLELLGGKR
;
A
#
# COMPACT_ATOMS: atom_id res chain seq x y z
N MET A 1 33.74 26.48 -6.18
CA MET A 1 33.84 25.61 -4.99
C MET A 1 32.52 24.84 -4.78
N VAL A 2 32.08 24.05 -5.77
CA VAL A 2 30.84 23.22 -5.69
C VAL A 2 31.16 21.71 -5.71
N ASN A 3 32.42 21.31 -5.88
CA ASN A 3 32.82 19.92 -6.16
C ASN A 3 33.48 19.16 -5.00
N GLN A 4 33.26 19.51 -3.72
CA GLN A 4 33.89 18.80 -2.58
C GLN A 4 32.92 18.33 -1.49
N ARG A 5 31.61 18.32 -1.76
CA ARG A 5 30.61 17.63 -0.93
C ARG A 5 29.78 16.63 -1.72
N LEU A 6 30.39 15.97 -2.71
CA LEU A 6 29.88 14.65 -3.11
C LEU A 6 30.34 13.70 -2.01
N THR A 7 29.55 13.68 -0.93
CA THR A 7 29.56 12.66 0.12
C THR A 7 29.75 11.28 -0.50
N ASN A 8 30.57 10.42 0.10
CA ASN A 8 30.64 9.01 -0.24
C ASN A 8 29.22 8.42 -0.19
N ILE A 9 28.56 8.30 -1.34
CA ILE A 9 27.27 7.63 -1.47
C ILE A 9 27.58 6.15 -1.24
N THR A 10 27.04 5.60 -0.17
CA THR A 10 27.23 4.19 0.19
C THR A 10 26.03 3.38 -0.26
N LEU A 11 26.22 2.08 -0.47
CA LEU A 11 25.12 1.15 -0.73
C LEU A 11 23.97 1.29 0.31
N ASN A 12 24.29 1.40 1.60
CA ASN A 12 23.26 1.58 2.65
C ASN A 12 22.40 2.83 2.43
N SER A 13 23.01 3.94 1.99
CA SER A 13 22.26 5.17 1.68
C SER A 13 21.31 4.97 0.49
N LEU A 14 21.72 4.19 -0.52
CA LEU A 14 20.90 3.88 -1.69
C LEU A 14 19.79 2.88 -1.39
N ILE A 15 20.02 1.93 -0.48
CA ILE A 15 19.00 0.96 -0.08
C ILE A 15 17.75 1.67 0.44
N GLY A 16 17.93 2.75 1.21
CA GLY A 16 16.84 3.58 1.74
C GLY A 16 16.10 4.45 0.71
N CYS A 17 16.67 4.65 -0.47
CA CYS A 17 16.14 5.58 -1.47
C CYS A 17 14.92 5.04 -2.22
N GLU A 18 14.08 5.98 -2.66
CA GLU A 18 12.95 5.74 -3.54
C GLU A 18 13.34 5.82 -5.01
N TYR A 19 12.45 5.40 -5.91
CA TYR A 19 12.72 5.38 -7.34
C TYR A 19 13.17 6.75 -7.89
N GLY A 20 12.49 7.85 -7.53
CA GLY A 20 12.86 9.19 -7.96
C GLY A 20 14.23 9.65 -7.43
N GLU A 21 14.55 9.30 -6.19
CA GLU A 21 15.84 9.58 -5.57
C GLU A 21 16.96 8.77 -6.24
N LEU A 22 16.73 7.48 -6.49
CA LEU A 22 17.65 6.59 -7.19
C LEU A 22 17.97 7.11 -8.60
N ILE A 23 16.97 7.58 -9.34
CA ILE A 23 17.18 8.22 -10.65
C ILE A 23 18.07 9.45 -10.52
N SER A 24 17.82 10.28 -9.52
CA SER A 24 18.52 11.55 -9.32
C SER A 24 19.97 11.35 -8.86
N LEU A 25 20.22 10.32 -8.06
CA LEU A 25 21.55 9.98 -7.55
C LEU A 25 22.40 9.22 -8.56
N ARG A 26 21.79 8.46 -9.47
CA ARG A 26 22.52 7.61 -10.43
C ARG A 26 23.63 8.32 -11.21
N PRO A 27 23.46 9.54 -11.76
CA PRO A 27 24.53 10.23 -12.49
C PRO A 27 25.74 10.62 -11.63
N LEU A 28 25.62 10.53 -10.30
CA LEU A 28 26.67 10.87 -9.33
C LEU A 28 27.47 9.65 -8.88
N LEU A 29 27.04 8.43 -9.24
CA LEU A 29 27.69 7.18 -8.85
C LEU A 29 28.88 6.88 -9.76
N GLN A 30 29.87 6.19 -9.21
CA GLN A 30 30.96 5.64 -10.02
C GLN A 30 30.38 4.57 -10.96
N VAL A 31 30.63 4.72 -12.27
CA VAL A 31 30.16 3.77 -13.28
C VAL A 31 30.66 2.37 -12.97
N ASP A 32 29.75 1.40 -13.02
CA ASP A 32 29.99 -0.03 -12.80
C ASP A 32 30.51 -0.37 -11.38
N SER A 33 30.31 0.54 -10.42
CA SER A 33 30.38 0.24 -8.98
C SER A 33 29.18 -0.61 -8.53
N LEU A 34 29.29 -1.26 -7.37
CA LEU A 34 28.20 -2.00 -6.76
C LEU A 34 26.96 -1.12 -6.55
N GLU A 35 27.17 0.13 -6.13
CA GLU A 35 26.14 1.16 -5.96
C GLU A 35 25.41 1.47 -7.27
N ASP A 36 26.15 1.64 -8.38
CA ASP A 36 25.56 1.88 -9.70
C ASP A 36 24.76 0.66 -10.17
N PHE A 37 25.28 -0.55 -10.00
CA PHE A 37 24.56 -1.79 -10.32
C PHE A 37 23.27 -1.95 -9.49
N TYR A 38 23.33 -1.74 -8.18
CA TYR A 38 22.15 -1.76 -7.32
C TYR A 38 21.11 -0.72 -7.78
N THR A 39 21.55 0.50 -8.08
CA THR A 39 20.67 1.59 -8.52
C THR A 39 20.02 1.28 -9.87
N LYS A 40 20.80 0.84 -10.87
CA LYS A 40 20.32 0.38 -12.18
C LYS A 40 19.27 -0.72 -12.03
N ALA A 41 19.55 -1.69 -11.16
CA ALA A 41 18.69 -2.82 -10.90
C ALA A 41 17.36 -2.42 -10.27
N MET A 42 17.39 -1.62 -9.20
CA MET A 42 16.17 -1.17 -8.54
C MET A 42 15.31 -0.34 -9.49
N CYS A 43 15.90 0.57 -10.27
CA CYS A 43 15.18 1.31 -11.29
C CYS A 43 14.52 0.39 -12.34
N ALA A 44 15.23 -0.64 -12.83
CA ALA A 44 14.66 -1.61 -13.77
C ALA A 44 13.54 -2.45 -13.14
N TYR A 45 13.71 -2.87 -11.88
CA TYR A 45 12.70 -3.59 -11.13
C TYR A 45 11.43 -2.77 -10.94
N TYR A 46 11.56 -1.50 -10.54
CA TYR A 46 10.43 -0.57 -10.43
C TYR A 46 9.71 -0.33 -11.76
N GLN A 47 10.42 -0.45 -12.88
CA GLN A 47 9.86 -0.35 -14.22
C GLN A 47 9.25 -1.67 -14.74
N ASN A 48 9.29 -2.76 -13.94
CA ASN A 48 8.93 -4.13 -14.36
C ASN A 48 9.69 -4.59 -15.63
N ASP A 49 10.93 -4.11 -15.85
CA ASP A 49 11.72 -4.40 -17.04
C ASP A 49 12.67 -5.59 -16.80
N SER A 50 12.16 -6.80 -17.02
CA SER A 50 12.90 -8.05 -16.82
C SER A 50 14.08 -8.23 -17.78
N LEU A 51 13.99 -7.67 -19.00
CA LEU A 51 15.08 -7.72 -19.99
C LEU A 51 16.27 -6.87 -19.53
N LYS A 52 15.99 -5.66 -19.04
CA LYS A 52 17.01 -4.78 -18.47
C LYS A 52 17.62 -5.35 -17.21
N LEU A 53 16.84 -5.97 -16.32
CA LEU A 53 17.37 -6.71 -15.16
C LEU A 53 18.31 -7.84 -15.59
N THR A 54 17.94 -8.61 -16.62
CA THR A 54 18.76 -9.70 -17.15
C THR A 54 20.09 -9.19 -17.70
N ARG A 55 20.06 -8.07 -18.44
CA ARG A 55 21.26 -7.41 -18.94
C ARG A 55 22.17 -6.96 -17.79
N ILE A 56 21.62 -6.27 -16.80
CA ILE A 56 22.35 -5.80 -15.61
C ILE A 56 22.99 -6.97 -14.87
N LYS A 57 22.28 -8.09 -14.69
CA LYS A 57 22.82 -9.30 -14.07
C LYS A 57 24.00 -9.88 -14.85
N ASN A 58 23.96 -9.86 -16.18
CA ASN A 58 25.07 -10.35 -17.00
C ASN A 58 26.28 -9.42 -16.92
N GLU A 59 26.07 -8.10 -16.94
CA GLU A 59 27.13 -7.11 -16.74
C GLU A 59 27.79 -7.26 -15.35
N LEU A 60 27.00 -7.56 -14.30
CA LEU A 60 27.49 -7.78 -12.94
C LEU A 60 28.43 -9.00 -12.81
N LYS A 61 28.37 -9.97 -13.72
CA LYS A 61 29.28 -11.15 -13.68
C LYS A 61 30.72 -10.78 -14.04
N GLU A 62 30.91 -9.68 -14.76
CA GLU A 62 32.22 -9.24 -15.26
C GLU A 62 33.01 -8.44 -14.20
N ILE A 63 32.40 -8.12 -13.05
CA ILE A 63 33.07 -7.45 -11.92
C ILE A 63 33.54 -8.45 -10.85
N ASP A 64 34.28 -7.94 -9.86
CA ASP A 64 34.80 -8.70 -8.72
C ASP A 64 33.75 -9.63 -8.09
N GLN A 65 34.12 -10.88 -7.82
CA GLN A 65 33.25 -11.91 -7.25
C GLN A 65 33.20 -11.83 -5.72
N SER A 66 33.14 -10.60 -5.20
CA SER A 66 32.98 -10.36 -3.77
C SER A 66 31.67 -10.97 -3.26
N GLU A 67 31.58 -11.16 -1.95
CA GLU A 67 30.37 -11.70 -1.34
C GLU A 67 29.14 -10.83 -1.61
N GLU A 68 29.29 -9.50 -1.57
CA GLU A 68 28.22 -8.56 -1.87
C GLU A 68 27.73 -8.64 -3.32
N VAL A 69 28.65 -8.83 -4.27
CA VAL A 69 28.30 -9.03 -5.69
C VAL A 69 27.52 -10.34 -5.88
N ARG A 70 27.90 -11.41 -5.18
CA ARG A 70 27.16 -12.69 -5.21
C ARG A 70 25.74 -12.53 -4.66
N VAL A 71 25.58 -11.81 -3.55
CA VAL A 71 24.26 -11.54 -2.95
C VAL A 71 23.40 -10.68 -3.87
N LEU A 72 23.94 -9.59 -4.43
CA LEU A 72 23.22 -8.76 -5.40
C LEU A 72 22.81 -9.57 -6.63
N SER A 73 23.70 -10.38 -7.19
CA SER A 73 23.40 -11.26 -8.33
C SER A 73 22.25 -12.22 -8.03
N ALA A 74 22.21 -12.80 -6.84
CA ALA A 74 21.11 -13.68 -6.42
C ALA A 74 19.79 -12.91 -6.25
N LEU A 75 19.81 -11.71 -5.65
CA LEU A 75 18.63 -10.85 -5.55
C LEU A 75 18.09 -10.43 -6.93
N LEU A 76 18.97 -10.15 -7.90
CA LEU A 76 18.58 -9.83 -9.27
C LEU A 76 17.88 -11.01 -9.95
N LEU A 77 18.47 -12.21 -9.85
CA LEU A 77 17.86 -13.42 -10.38
C LEU A 77 16.47 -13.63 -9.77
N PHE A 78 16.37 -13.54 -8.45
CA PHE A 78 15.11 -13.74 -7.75
C PHE A 78 14.05 -12.72 -8.16
N ARG A 79 14.41 -11.43 -8.34
CA ARG A 79 13.50 -10.39 -8.84
C ARG A 79 13.04 -10.63 -10.28
N ILE A 80 13.92 -11.14 -11.16
CA ILE A 80 13.55 -11.55 -12.52
C ILE A 80 12.49 -12.66 -12.44
N GLU A 81 12.70 -13.66 -11.61
CA GLU A 81 11.77 -14.77 -11.42
C GLU A 81 10.43 -14.32 -10.81
N MET A 82 10.45 -13.33 -9.91
CA MET A 82 9.24 -12.71 -9.38
C MET A 82 8.42 -12.01 -10.48
N ILE A 83 9.08 -11.22 -11.34
CA ILE A 83 8.41 -10.55 -12.47
C ILE A 83 7.83 -11.59 -13.45
N GLN A 84 8.56 -12.69 -13.67
CA GLN A 84 8.13 -13.79 -14.53
C GLN A 84 7.12 -14.73 -13.86
N GLN A 85 6.81 -14.53 -12.58
CA GLN A 85 5.88 -15.36 -11.79
C GLN A 85 6.27 -16.84 -11.72
N VAL A 86 7.57 -17.15 -11.67
CA VAL A 86 8.12 -18.53 -11.61
C VAL A 86 8.83 -18.85 -10.30
N VAL A 87 8.52 -18.11 -9.23
CA VAL A 87 9.10 -18.31 -7.89
C VAL A 87 8.39 -19.46 -7.17
N THR A 88 9.16 -20.30 -6.47
CA THR A 88 8.66 -21.39 -5.63
C THR A 88 9.12 -21.24 -4.18
N LYS A 89 8.56 -22.03 -3.25
CA LYS A 89 8.98 -22.04 -1.84
C LYS A 89 10.44 -22.43 -1.68
N GLU A 90 10.93 -23.36 -2.48
CA GLU A 90 12.32 -23.84 -2.46
C GLU A 90 13.28 -22.69 -2.80
N LYS A 91 12.97 -21.91 -3.84
CA LYS A 91 13.77 -20.73 -4.23
C LYS A 91 13.79 -19.65 -3.14
N ILE A 92 12.67 -19.47 -2.42
CA ILE A 92 12.60 -18.55 -1.27
C ILE A 92 13.54 -19.02 -0.16
N ILE A 93 13.52 -20.32 0.16
CA ILE A 93 14.42 -20.92 1.17
C ILE A 93 15.88 -20.77 0.74
N GLU A 94 16.20 -21.01 -0.53
CA GLU A 94 17.55 -20.83 -1.08
C GLU A 94 18.03 -19.38 -0.96
N LEU A 95 17.18 -18.40 -1.27
CA LEU A 95 17.50 -16.99 -1.10
C LEU A 95 17.82 -16.66 0.37
N CYS A 96 16.99 -17.11 1.31
CA CYS A 96 17.20 -16.86 2.74
C CYS A 96 18.47 -17.52 3.30
N LYS A 97 18.97 -18.61 2.70
CA LYS A 97 20.23 -19.24 3.10
C LYS A 97 21.47 -18.39 2.82
N LEU A 98 21.38 -17.39 1.95
CA LEU A 98 22.51 -16.51 1.64
C LEU A 98 22.98 -15.68 2.84
N SER A 99 22.05 -15.32 3.75
CA SER A 99 22.28 -14.63 5.03
C SER A 99 23.52 -13.73 5.07
N HIS A 100 23.36 -12.44 4.83
CA HIS A 100 24.45 -11.47 4.83
C HIS A 100 24.09 -10.22 5.64
N PRO A 101 24.92 -9.78 6.62
CA PRO A 101 24.56 -8.70 7.55
C PRO A 101 24.06 -7.41 6.88
N SER A 102 24.74 -6.94 5.82
CA SER A 102 24.35 -5.73 5.08
C SER A 102 23.14 -5.91 4.14
N TRP A 103 22.75 -7.16 3.83
CA TRP A 103 21.71 -7.45 2.83
C TRP A 103 20.49 -8.19 3.39
N ASN A 104 20.51 -8.60 4.66
CA ASN A 104 19.40 -9.33 5.28
C ASN A 104 18.06 -8.60 5.14
N GLY A 105 18.05 -7.27 5.28
CA GLY A 105 16.86 -6.46 5.01
C GLY A 105 16.28 -6.69 3.61
N GLU A 106 17.12 -6.64 2.57
CA GLU A 106 16.72 -6.89 1.17
C GLU A 106 16.29 -8.34 0.94
N ILE A 107 17.05 -9.30 1.46
CA ILE A 107 16.79 -10.73 1.33
C ILE A 107 15.40 -11.06 1.89
N TYR A 108 15.13 -10.67 3.14
CA TYR A 108 13.85 -10.91 3.78
C TYR A 108 12.72 -10.13 3.10
N SER A 109 12.96 -8.90 2.62
CA SER A 109 11.94 -8.15 1.86
C SER A 109 11.56 -8.85 0.56
N CYS A 110 12.53 -9.36 -0.20
CA CYS A 110 12.27 -10.10 -1.45
C CYS A 110 11.54 -11.42 -1.17
N ALA A 111 11.98 -12.16 -0.15
CA ALA A 111 11.33 -13.39 0.28
C ALA A 111 9.88 -13.15 0.71
N ALA A 112 9.62 -12.09 1.49
CA ALA A 112 8.28 -11.72 1.94
C ALA A 112 7.34 -11.38 0.77
N LEU A 113 7.82 -10.61 -0.22
CA LEU A 113 7.05 -10.28 -1.42
C LEU A 113 6.73 -11.52 -2.26
N ALA A 114 7.68 -12.46 -2.38
CA ALA A 114 7.43 -13.72 -3.06
C ALA A 114 6.40 -14.59 -2.31
N LEU A 115 6.51 -14.72 -0.98
CA LEU A 115 5.52 -15.42 -0.16
C LEU A 115 4.13 -14.81 -0.29
N TYR A 116 4.04 -13.48 -0.35
CA TYR A 116 2.79 -12.78 -0.63
C TYR A 116 2.19 -13.19 -1.98
N SER A 117 3.00 -13.26 -3.05
CA SER A 117 2.53 -13.70 -4.37
C SER A 117 2.04 -15.16 -4.38
N LEU A 118 2.57 -16.01 -3.50
CA LEU A 118 2.12 -17.39 -3.30
C LEU A 118 0.91 -17.50 -2.34
N GLY A 119 0.45 -16.39 -1.75
CA GLY A 119 -0.63 -16.32 -0.75
C GLY A 119 -0.26 -16.86 0.63
N GLU A 120 1.04 -16.99 0.93
CA GLU A 120 1.55 -17.42 2.23
C GLU A 120 1.62 -16.23 3.20
N PHE A 121 0.48 -15.60 3.48
CA PHE A 121 0.41 -14.29 4.14
C PHE A 121 1.05 -14.26 5.54
N LYS A 122 0.91 -15.35 6.31
CA LYS A 122 1.51 -15.45 7.65
C LYS A 122 3.04 -15.44 7.60
N GLN A 123 3.64 -16.27 6.75
CA GLN A 123 5.10 -16.29 6.61
C GLN A 123 5.62 -15.00 5.97
N SER A 124 4.86 -14.43 5.02
CA SER A 124 5.17 -13.13 4.43
C SER A 124 5.24 -12.03 5.50
N GLN A 125 4.27 -11.99 6.42
CA GLN A 125 4.27 -11.08 7.56
C GLN A 125 5.52 -11.23 8.43
N GLU A 126 5.86 -12.48 8.80
CA GLU A 126 7.05 -12.78 9.62
C GLU A 126 8.34 -12.27 8.96
N TYR A 127 8.50 -12.47 7.65
CA TYR A 127 9.67 -12.00 6.91
C TYR A 127 9.68 -10.48 6.71
N PHE A 128 8.53 -9.82 6.54
CA PHE A 128 8.50 -8.35 6.55
C PHE A 128 8.95 -7.79 7.91
N ILE A 129 8.55 -8.41 9.03
CA ILE A 129 9.01 -7.99 10.36
C ILE A 129 10.54 -8.15 10.49
N GLN A 130 11.09 -9.29 10.05
CA GLN A 130 12.54 -9.53 10.06
C GLN A 130 13.30 -8.54 9.18
N SER A 131 12.78 -8.24 7.99
CA SER A 131 13.34 -7.24 7.08
C SER A 131 13.34 -5.83 7.68
N ALA A 132 12.22 -5.41 8.28
CA ALA A 132 12.12 -4.10 8.93
C ALA A 132 13.13 -3.96 10.07
N ASN A 133 13.25 -4.99 10.92
CA ASN A 133 14.23 -4.98 12.02
C ASN A 133 15.67 -4.92 11.51
N SER A 134 16.00 -5.70 10.47
CA SER A 134 17.33 -5.67 9.85
C SER A 134 17.67 -4.28 9.30
N HIS A 135 16.72 -3.61 8.64
CA HIS A 135 16.93 -2.25 8.16
C HIS A 135 17.09 -1.22 9.28
N ARG A 136 16.39 -1.37 10.42
CA ARG A 136 16.61 -0.51 11.60
C ARG A 136 18.01 -0.69 12.18
N GLU A 137 18.47 -1.93 12.30
CA GLU A 137 19.83 -2.24 12.77
C GLU A 137 20.90 -1.63 11.84
N GLN A 138 20.60 -1.51 10.55
CA GLN A 138 21.44 -0.84 9.56
C GLN A 138 21.29 0.71 9.53
N GLY A 139 20.39 1.28 10.32
CA GLY A 139 20.11 2.72 10.35
C GLY A 139 19.27 3.23 9.17
N ILE A 140 18.59 2.35 8.43
CA ILE A 140 17.78 2.67 7.24
C ILE A 140 16.30 2.79 7.62
N GLU A 141 15.99 3.77 8.48
CA GLU A 141 14.68 3.89 9.13
C GLU A 141 13.52 4.08 8.14
N SER A 142 13.72 4.87 7.08
CA SER A 142 12.69 5.13 6.06
C SER A 142 12.20 3.86 5.38
N LYS A 143 13.13 2.96 5.04
CA LYS A 143 12.81 1.66 4.46
C LYS A 143 12.17 0.73 5.49
N ALA A 144 12.67 0.72 6.72
CA ALA A 144 12.10 -0.09 7.79
C ALA A 144 10.61 0.22 8.00
N PHE A 145 10.21 1.49 8.03
CA PHE A 145 8.79 1.88 8.10
C PHE A 145 7.99 1.37 6.90
N ARG A 146 8.48 1.57 5.67
CA ARG A 146 7.77 1.09 4.47
C ARG A 146 7.56 -0.43 4.50
N ILE A 147 8.55 -1.18 4.97
CA ILE A 147 8.47 -2.63 5.12
C ILE A 147 7.50 -3.03 6.26
N GLU A 148 7.54 -2.34 7.40
CA GLU A 148 6.61 -2.60 8.50
C GLU A 148 5.15 -2.38 8.06
N MET A 149 4.88 -1.38 7.23
CA MET A 149 3.54 -1.15 6.66
C MET A 149 3.05 -2.36 5.84
N ASN A 150 3.95 -3.05 5.13
CA ASN A 150 3.60 -4.28 4.42
C ASN A 150 3.26 -5.42 5.40
N ALA A 151 3.98 -5.53 6.53
CA ALA A 151 3.65 -6.49 7.59
C ALA A 151 2.26 -6.23 8.20
N VAL A 152 1.90 -4.97 8.44
CA VAL A 152 0.54 -4.61 8.90
C VAL A 152 -0.49 -4.98 7.84
N THR A 153 -0.20 -4.73 6.56
CA THR A 153 -1.12 -5.09 5.46
C THR A 153 -1.34 -6.61 5.39
N MET A 154 -0.32 -7.42 5.73
CA MET A 154 -0.48 -8.88 5.76
C MET A 154 -1.45 -9.33 6.86
N GLU A 155 -1.54 -8.62 7.99
CA GLU A 155 -2.50 -8.94 9.05
C GLU A 155 -3.95 -8.90 8.53
N GLY A 156 -4.26 -7.95 7.65
CA GLY A 156 -5.60 -7.82 7.05
C GLY A 156 -5.91 -8.92 6.03
N ASN A 157 -4.88 -9.54 5.44
CA ASN A 157 -5.04 -10.71 4.58
C ASN A 157 -5.16 -12.01 5.40
N ILE A 158 -4.56 -12.06 6.59
CA ILE A 158 -4.66 -13.21 7.51
C ILE A 158 -6.03 -13.24 8.20
N ASP A 159 -6.53 -12.09 8.64
CA ASP A 159 -7.87 -11.94 9.22
C ASP A 159 -8.66 -10.82 8.51
N PRO A 160 -9.31 -11.15 7.37
CA PRO A 160 -10.09 -10.18 6.60
C PRO A 160 -11.27 -9.57 7.36
N SER A 161 -11.71 -10.19 8.46
CA SER A 161 -12.82 -9.68 9.29
C SER A 161 -12.40 -8.54 10.21
N ASN A 162 -11.09 -8.43 10.48
CA ASN A 162 -10.54 -7.41 11.36
C ASN A 162 -10.14 -6.16 10.56
N ARG A 163 -10.87 -5.06 10.74
CA ARG A 163 -10.52 -3.76 10.15
C ARG A 163 -9.28 -3.19 10.86
N LEU A 164 -8.18 -3.07 10.12
CA LEU A 164 -6.92 -2.51 10.63
C LEU A 164 -6.86 -0.98 10.62
N LEU A 165 -8.01 -0.30 10.50
CA LEU A 165 -8.10 1.17 10.46
C LEU A 165 -7.35 1.83 11.62
N PHE A 166 -7.57 1.33 12.85
CA PHE A 166 -6.87 1.83 14.03
C PHE A 166 -5.35 1.60 13.94
N VAL A 167 -4.93 0.43 13.48
CA VAL A 167 -3.52 0.06 13.36
C VAL A 167 -2.83 0.97 12.33
N TYR A 168 -3.48 1.24 11.19
CA TYR A 168 -2.99 2.19 10.20
C TYR A 168 -2.91 3.61 10.75
N HIS A 169 -3.87 4.04 11.57
CA HIS A 169 -3.84 5.35 12.23
C HIS A 169 -2.68 5.50 13.21
N ASP A 170 -2.47 4.49 14.06
CA ASP A 170 -1.33 4.45 14.97
C ASP A 170 -0.02 4.46 14.19
N PHE A 171 0.10 3.61 13.16
CA PHE A 171 1.26 3.55 12.29
C PHE A 171 1.55 4.92 11.64
N ALA A 172 0.56 5.57 11.03
CA ALA A 172 0.73 6.88 10.42
C ALA A 172 1.23 7.92 11.43
N THR A 173 0.70 7.89 12.66
CA THR A 173 1.13 8.77 13.74
C THR A 173 2.59 8.53 14.13
N ARG A 174 3.00 7.26 14.26
CA ARG A 174 4.40 6.89 14.54
C ARG A 174 5.34 7.30 13.40
N ALA A 175 4.94 7.05 12.16
CA ALA A 175 5.70 7.42 10.98
C ALA A 175 5.91 8.94 10.88
N LEU A 176 4.85 9.74 11.08
CA LEU A 176 4.96 11.21 11.10
C LEU A 176 5.88 11.72 12.22
N LYS A 177 5.78 11.15 13.43
CA LYS A 177 6.70 11.48 14.54
C LYS A 177 8.15 11.15 14.21
N ALA A 178 8.38 10.07 13.46
CA ALA A 178 9.70 9.67 12.97
C ALA A 178 10.13 10.41 11.67
N GLN A 179 9.38 11.43 11.24
CA GLN A 179 9.62 12.20 10.01
C GLN A 179 9.66 11.32 8.75
N GLN A 180 8.78 10.31 8.69
CA GLN A 180 8.60 9.40 7.56
C GLN A 180 7.26 9.65 6.86
N PRO A 181 7.09 10.77 6.13
CA PRO A 181 5.80 11.17 5.55
C PRO A 181 5.29 10.18 4.49
N VAL A 182 6.17 9.58 3.67
CA VAL A 182 5.78 8.59 2.66
C VAL A 182 5.18 7.34 3.31
N ALA A 183 5.76 6.87 4.42
CA ALA A 183 5.21 5.72 5.13
C ALA A 183 3.82 6.05 5.72
N ALA A 184 3.64 7.26 6.25
CA ALA A 184 2.33 7.73 6.70
C ALA A 184 1.33 7.88 5.54
N ALA A 185 1.77 8.35 4.37
CA ALA A 185 0.97 8.44 3.16
C ALA A 185 0.42 7.06 2.75
N ASN A 186 1.25 6.01 2.81
CA ASN A 186 0.83 4.63 2.53
C ASN A 186 -0.20 4.11 3.53
N ALA A 187 -0.06 4.44 4.82
CA ALA A 187 -1.04 4.07 5.83
C ALA A 187 -2.39 4.77 5.59
N TYR A 188 -2.39 6.07 5.26
CA TYR A 188 -3.61 6.78 4.90
C TYR A 188 -4.25 6.26 3.60
N LEU A 189 -3.45 5.82 2.63
CA LEU A 189 -3.96 5.16 1.43
C LEU A 189 -4.68 3.86 1.78
N ASN A 190 -4.12 3.04 2.68
CA ASN A 190 -4.77 1.81 3.14
C ASN A 190 -6.05 2.10 3.94
N ILE A 191 -6.06 3.14 4.78
CA ILE A 191 -7.30 3.64 5.44
C ILE A 191 -8.35 4.02 4.39
N ALA A 192 -7.95 4.77 3.36
CA ALA A 192 -8.86 5.19 2.30
C ALA A 192 -9.45 4.00 1.53
N ARG A 193 -8.66 2.94 1.27
CA ARG A 193 -9.13 1.70 0.63
C ARG A 193 -10.18 0.98 1.49
N GLU A 194 -9.90 0.77 2.77
CA GLU A 194 -10.84 0.14 3.70
C GLU A 194 -12.17 0.91 3.77
N LEU A 195 -12.10 2.24 3.84
CA LEU A 195 -13.29 3.11 3.85
C LEU A 195 -14.05 3.10 2.51
N TYR A 196 -13.33 3.03 1.39
CA TYR A 196 -13.92 2.87 0.07
C TYR A 196 -14.70 1.56 -0.03
N HIS A 197 -14.13 0.45 0.46
CA HIS A 197 -14.79 -0.87 0.43
C HIS A 197 -16.12 -0.89 1.19
N ILE A 198 -16.21 -0.21 2.34
CA ILE A 198 -17.48 -0.09 3.07
C ILE A 198 -18.41 1.01 2.50
N ARG A 199 -17.99 1.71 1.44
CA ARG A 199 -18.69 2.83 0.79
C ARG A 199 -18.86 4.07 1.67
N ALA A 200 -17.94 4.30 2.60
CA ALA A 200 -17.77 5.55 3.34
C ALA A 200 -16.96 6.56 2.51
N LEU A 201 -17.47 6.91 1.32
CA LEU A 201 -16.71 7.60 0.28
C LEU A 201 -16.20 8.99 0.69
N ASN A 202 -16.95 9.73 1.51
CA ASN A 202 -16.47 11.03 2.02
C ASN A 202 -15.24 10.87 2.92
N MET A 203 -15.19 9.80 3.73
CA MET A 203 -14.03 9.53 4.58
C MET A 203 -12.88 8.95 3.77
N ALA A 204 -13.17 8.06 2.83
CA ALA A 204 -12.18 7.59 1.87
C ALA A 204 -11.51 8.76 1.12
N TYR A 205 -12.31 9.74 0.67
CA TYR A 205 -11.83 10.96 0.02
C TYR A 205 -10.84 11.72 0.90
N LYS A 206 -11.23 12.03 2.14
CA LYS A 206 -10.40 12.74 3.13
C LYS A 206 -9.03 12.07 3.30
N TYR A 207 -9.00 10.76 3.55
CA TYR A 207 -7.73 10.06 3.77
C TYR A 207 -6.90 9.88 2.50
N CYS A 208 -7.55 9.77 1.35
CA CYS A 208 -6.86 9.74 0.06
C CYS A 208 -6.18 11.08 -0.23
N GLN A 209 -6.82 12.21 0.11
CA GLN A 209 -6.19 13.53 0.02
C GLN A 209 -5.00 13.68 0.98
N LEU A 210 -5.15 13.27 2.25
CA LEU A 210 -4.03 13.29 3.21
C LEU A 210 -2.83 12.48 2.72
N SER A 211 -3.08 11.34 2.07
CA SER A 211 -2.04 10.53 1.43
C SER A 211 -1.31 11.31 0.32
N LEU A 212 -2.07 11.94 -0.58
CA LEU A 212 -1.51 12.74 -1.68
C LEU A 212 -0.79 14.02 -1.22
N GLU A 213 -1.20 14.62 -0.12
CA GLU A 213 -0.53 15.79 0.46
C GLU A 213 0.85 15.44 1.02
N LEU A 214 0.99 14.24 1.61
CA LEU A 214 2.25 13.77 2.18
C LEU A 214 3.21 13.19 1.13
N ASP A 215 2.68 12.60 0.07
CA ASP A 215 3.46 12.04 -1.03
C ASP A 215 2.83 12.39 -2.41
N PRO A 216 3.01 13.62 -2.88
CA PRO A 216 2.41 14.07 -4.14
C PRO A 216 3.09 13.45 -5.37
N GLN A 217 4.34 13.01 -5.20
CA GLN A 217 5.15 12.43 -6.27
C GLN A 217 4.96 10.94 -6.42
N GLN A 218 4.16 10.30 -5.55
CA GLN A 218 4.05 8.84 -5.44
C GLN A 218 4.06 8.17 -6.82
N SER A 219 5.25 7.69 -7.21
CA SER A 219 5.48 7.06 -8.49
C SER A 219 4.97 5.64 -8.34
N ALA A 220 3.67 5.46 -8.49
CA ALA A 220 3.11 4.12 -8.44
C ALA A 220 3.69 3.34 -9.63
N THR A 221 4.63 2.45 -9.34
CA THR A 221 5.15 1.45 -10.27
C THR A 221 4.05 0.54 -10.80
N LEU A 222 2.92 0.49 -10.09
CA LEU A 222 1.64 -0.06 -10.52
C LEU A 222 0.56 1.01 -10.37
N LEU A 223 0.18 1.68 -11.47
CA LEU A 223 -0.78 2.79 -11.47
C LEU A 223 -2.14 2.43 -10.85
N GLU A 224 -2.52 1.16 -10.89
CA GLU A 224 -3.73 0.61 -10.24
C GLU A 224 -3.74 0.79 -8.72
N ASN A 225 -2.56 0.85 -8.11
CA ASN A 225 -2.37 1.03 -6.68
C ASN A 225 -2.07 2.49 -6.32
N SER A 226 -2.14 3.42 -7.27
CA SER A 226 -1.90 4.83 -7.00
C SER A 226 -3.05 5.47 -6.19
N PRO A 227 -2.76 6.41 -5.28
CA PRO A 227 -3.76 7.21 -4.61
C PRO A 227 -4.61 8.01 -5.60
N LYS A 228 -4.01 8.49 -6.70
CA LYS A 228 -4.72 9.21 -7.75
C LYS A 228 -5.80 8.36 -8.41
N ALA A 229 -5.51 7.10 -8.73
CA ALA A 229 -6.52 6.18 -9.25
C ALA A 229 -7.65 5.97 -8.21
N LEU A 230 -7.29 5.75 -6.93
CA LEU A 230 -8.28 5.63 -5.87
C LEU A 230 -9.18 6.87 -5.76
N LEU A 231 -8.58 8.06 -5.80
CA LEU A 231 -9.27 9.34 -5.72
C LEU A 231 -10.27 9.53 -6.86
N ILE A 232 -9.92 9.12 -8.08
CA ILE A 232 -10.83 9.17 -9.23
C ILE A 232 -12.10 8.35 -8.95
N TYR A 233 -11.98 7.12 -8.45
CA TYR A 233 -13.16 6.30 -8.12
C TYR A 233 -14.02 6.95 -7.05
N ILE A 234 -13.38 7.47 -6.01
CA ILE A 234 -14.07 8.13 -4.92
C ILE A 234 -14.82 9.36 -5.44
N LEU A 235 -14.20 10.19 -6.29
CA LEU A 235 -14.84 11.34 -6.90
C LEU A 235 -16.03 10.94 -7.78
N CYS A 236 -15.90 9.90 -8.60
CA CYS A 236 -17.02 9.37 -9.38
C CYS A 236 -18.19 8.92 -8.48
N GLY A 237 -17.91 8.15 -7.43
CA GLY A 237 -18.92 7.67 -6.49
C GLY A 237 -19.55 8.74 -5.59
N LEU A 238 -18.89 9.90 -5.48
CA LEU A 238 -19.42 11.12 -4.87
C LEU A 238 -20.20 12.00 -5.87
N GLY A 239 -20.36 11.59 -7.12
CA GLY A 239 -21.01 12.37 -8.17
C GLY A 239 -20.17 13.55 -8.70
N ARG A 240 -18.87 13.61 -8.38
CA ARG A 240 -17.93 14.67 -8.79
C ARG A 240 -17.20 14.29 -10.09
N ALA A 241 -17.96 13.86 -11.09
CA ALA A 241 -17.45 13.28 -12.34
C ALA A 241 -16.51 14.23 -13.12
N LYS A 242 -16.78 15.55 -13.10
CA LYS A 242 -15.93 16.54 -13.79
C LYS A 242 -14.51 16.59 -13.20
N GLU A 243 -14.40 16.60 -11.87
CA GLU A 243 -13.10 16.61 -11.19
C GLU A 243 -12.35 15.30 -11.37
N ALA A 244 -13.08 14.18 -11.33
CA ALA A 244 -12.55 12.87 -11.65
C ALA A 244 -11.97 12.82 -13.07
N LEU A 245 -12.67 13.38 -14.05
CA LEU A 245 -12.21 13.44 -15.44
C LEU A 245 -10.96 14.31 -15.60
N THR A 246 -10.92 15.50 -15.00
CA THR A 246 -9.72 16.36 -15.03
C THR A 246 -8.51 15.68 -14.40
N LEU A 247 -8.70 14.98 -13.27
CA LEU A 247 -7.63 14.22 -12.65
C LEU A 247 -7.19 13.03 -13.53
N LEU A 248 -8.13 12.34 -14.17
CA LEU A 248 -7.85 11.25 -15.10
C LEU A 248 -7.05 11.72 -16.32
N GLU A 249 -7.39 12.87 -16.90
CA GLU A 249 -6.68 13.47 -18.04
C GLU A 249 -5.23 13.88 -17.70
N SER A 250 -4.92 14.08 -16.42
CA SER A 250 -3.54 14.31 -15.96
C SER A 250 -2.65 13.07 -16.03
N PHE A 251 -3.23 11.86 -16.15
CA PHE A 251 -2.46 10.65 -16.43
C PHE A 251 -2.06 10.66 -17.91
N GLN A 252 -0.82 11.03 -18.22
CA GLN A 252 -0.30 11.15 -19.59
C GLN A 252 -0.09 9.79 -20.32
N VAL A 253 -1.04 8.86 -20.27
CA VAL A 253 -0.89 7.54 -20.91
C VAL A 253 -2.24 7.01 -21.42
N ASP A 254 -2.63 7.38 -22.63
CA ASP A 254 -3.84 6.86 -23.34
C ASP A 254 -3.81 5.32 -23.52
N GLN A 255 -2.63 4.70 -23.43
CA GLN A 255 -2.49 3.25 -23.50
C GLN A 255 -2.60 2.55 -22.14
N ASN A 256 -2.82 3.29 -21.06
CA ASN A 256 -2.85 2.69 -19.73
C ASN A 256 -4.14 1.91 -19.49
N LEU A 257 -4.00 0.67 -19.07
CA LEU A 257 -5.11 -0.18 -18.64
C LEU A 257 -6.00 0.54 -17.62
N VAL A 258 -5.40 1.21 -16.63
CA VAL A 258 -6.14 1.95 -15.57
C VAL A 258 -7.04 3.03 -16.17
N TYR A 259 -6.52 3.77 -17.15
CA TYR A 259 -7.26 4.85 -17.81
C TYR A 259 -8.48 4.34 -18.56
N LYS A 260 -8.28 3.30 -19.40
CA LYS A 260 -9.35 2.66 -20.18
C LYS A 260 -10.44 2.08 -19.27
N MET A 261 -10.03 1.41 -18.20
CA MET A 261 -10.95 0.78 -17.25
C MET A 261 -11.79 1.82 -16.49
N ILE A 262 -11.18 2.92 -16.04
CA ILE A 262 -11.93 4.03 -15.40
C ILE A 262 -12.93 4.63 -16.39
N LYS A 263 -12.51 4.91 -17.64
CA LYS A 263 -13.41 5.44 -18.67
C LYS A 263 -14.59 4.51 -18.94
N TYR A 264 -14.33 3.22 -19.06
CA TYR A 264 -15.38 2.22 -19.28
C TYR A 264 -16.40 2.18 -18.13
N ILE A 265 -15.95 2.09 -16.88
CA ILE A 265 -16.85 1.94 -15.72
C ILE A 265 -17.67 3.23 -15.47
N TYR A 266 -17.05 4.40 -15.61
CA TYR A 266 -17.64 5.65 -15.10
C TYR A 266 -18.07 6.65 -16.18
N PHE A 267 -17.50 6.59 -17.38
CA PHE A 267 -17.62 7.63 -18.40
C PHE A 267 -18.06 7.10 -19.77
N GLU A 268 -18.75 5.96 -19.81
CA GLU A 268 -19.30 5.37 -21.06
C GLU A 268 -18.23 5.12 -22.14
N GLY A 269 -16.97 4.92 -21.72
CA GLY A 269 -15.90 4.55 -22.63
C GLY A 269 -16.02 3.12 -23.12
N GLU A 270 -15.31 2.78 -24.19
CA GLU A 270 -15.16 1.41 -24.66
C GLU A 270 -13.94 0.77 -24.00
N LEU A 271 -14.05 -0.52 -23.62
CA LEU A 271 -12.93 -1.28 -23.07
C LEU A 271 -11.82 -1.49 -24.12
N GLY A 272 -12.19 -1.55 -25.41
CA GLY A 272 -11.31 -1.92 -26.51
C GLY A 272 -10.76 -3.35 -26.37
N ASP A 273 -9.60 -3.61 -26.98
CA ASP A 273 -8.88 -4.91 -26.92
C ASP A 273 -8.13 -5.10 -25.59
N ILE A 274 -8.80 -4.96 -24.44
CA ILE A 274 -8.21 -5.32 -23.15
C ILE A 274 -8.33 -6.82 -22.95
N ASP A 275 -7.18 -7.48 -22.77
CA ASP A 275 -7.14 -8.86 -22.32
C ASP A 275 -7.56 -8.95 -20.84
N LEU A 276 -8.80 -9.38 -20.61
CA LEU A 276 -9.37 -9.57 -19.27
C LEU A 276 -8.66 -10.66 -18.46
N GLU A 277 -7.85 -11.53 -19.07
CA GLU A 277 -7.04 -12.48 -18.32
C GLU A 277 -5.85 -11.79 -17.64
N GLN A 278 -5.34 -10.72 -18.26
CA GLN A 278 -4.16 -9.96 -17.81
C GLN A 278 -4.47 -8.86 -16.79
N ILE A 279 -5.74 -8.51 -16.57
CA ILE A 279 -6.10 -7.52 -15.54
C ILE A 279 -5.98 -8.12 -14.14
N SER A 280 -5.53 -7.32 -13.18
CA SER A 280 -5.37 -7.79 -11.80
C SER A 280 -6.71 -8.22 -11.17
N PRO A 281 -6.73 -9.13 -10.17
CA PRO A 281 -7.96 -9.55 -9.51
C PRO A 281 -8.79 -8.37 -8.96
N LEU A 282 -8.13 -7.32 -8.49
CA LEU A 282 -8.79 -6.10 -8.02
C LEU A 282 -9.61 -5.43 -9.13
N TRP A 283 -9.12 -5.44 -10.37
CA TRP A 283 -9.85 -4.90 -11.51
C TRP A 283 -11.04 -5.76 -11.92
N LYS A 284 -10.91 -7.09 -11.83
CA LYS A 284 -12.02 -8.02 -12.07
C LYS A 284 -13.16 -7.73 -11.10
N LEU A 285 -12.84 -7.53 -9.81
CA LEU A 285 -13.83 -7.13 -8.80
C LEU A 285 -14.50 -5.80 -9.15
N ARG A 286 -13.72 -4.78 -9.53
CA ARG A 286 -14.26 -3.45 -9.88
C ARG A 286 -15.17 -3.48 -11.11
N LEU A 287 -14.85 -4.28 -12.13
CA LEU A 287 -15.72 -4.46 -13.29
C LEU A 287 -17.07 -5.07 -12.89
N ASN A 288 -17.04 -6.03 -11.96
CA ASN A 288 -18.26 -6.68 -11.48
C ASN A 288 -19.09 -5.77 -10.56
N ASP A 289 -18.43 -4.97 -9.71
CA ASP A 289 -19.10 -4.06 -8.77
C ASP A 289 -19.77 -2.86 -9.46
N GLY A 290 -19.27 -2.46 -10.64
CA GLY A 290 -19.78 -1.33 -11.40
C GLY A 290 -19.60 0.01 -10.69
N LYS A 291 -20.57 0.92 -10.84
CA LYS A 291 -20.55 2.24 -10.21
C LYS A 291 -20.84 2.11 -8.71
N VAL A 292 -19.95 2.66 -7.88
CA VAL A 292 -20.07 2.62 -6.42
C VAL A 292 -20.56 3.97 -5.89
N ASP A 293 -21.76 4.01 -5.32
CA ASP A 293 -22.30 5.20 -4.67
C ASP A 293 -22.00 5.25 -3.16
N SER A 294 -21.94 6.46 -2.60
CA SER A 294 -21.80 6.67 -1.15
C SER A 294 -23.03 6.14 -0.39
N LYS A 295 -22.80 5.31 0.64
CA LYS A 295 -23.88 4.79 1.50
C LYS A 295 -24.24 5.73 2.66
N PHE A 296 -23.34 6.61 3.06
CA PHE A 296 -23.41 7.31 4.35
C PHE A 296 -23.56 8.83 4.21
N GLY A 297 -24.42 9.41 5.05
CA GLY A 297 -24.56 10.87 5.22
C GLY A 297 -23.47 11.46 6.12
N ALA A 298 -23.51 12.78 6.33
CA ALA A 298 -22.45 13.52 7.05
C ALA A 298 -22.20 12.97 8.47
N LEU A 299 -23.25 12.87 9.30
CA LEU A 299 -23.12 12.41 10.69
C LEU A 299 -22.71 10.94 10.82
N GLU A 300 -23.11 10.10 9.85
CA GLU A 300 -22.67 8.70 9.80
C GLU A 300 -21.18 8.60 9.46
N ASN A 301 -20.72 9.40 8.50
CA ASN A 301 -19.29 9.49 8.17
C ASN A 301 -18.47 10.01 9.35
N GLU A 302 -18.99 10.98 10.12
CA GLU A 302 -18.31 11.48 11.32
C GLU A 302 -18.18 10.39 12.40
N ALA A 303 -19.23 9.61 12.65
CA ALA A 303 -19.17 8.47 13.56
C ALA A 303 -18.15 7.42 13.09
N ILE A 304 -18.11 7.11 11.79
CA ILE A 304 -17.14 6.19 11.19
C ILE A 304 -15.70 6.72 11.35
N ASP A 305 -15.43 8.00 11.07
CA ASP A 305 -14.11 8.62 11.27
C ASP A 305 -13.65 8.62 12.72
N TYR A 306 -14.61 8.77 13.65
CA TYR A 306 -14.27 8.77 15.07
C TYR A 306 -13.91 7.36 15.54
N LEU A 307 -14.68 6.35 15.12
CA LEU A 307 -14.45 4.95 15.48
C LEU A 307 -13.31 4.29 14.69
N SER A 308 -12.91 4.83 13.53
CA SER A 308 -11.75 4.33 12.79
C SER A 308 -10.43 4.52 13.56
N LYS A 309 -10.39 5.50 14.47
CA LYS A 309 -9.19 5.88 15.22
C LYS A 309 -8.98 5.10 16.50
N SER A 310 -9.98 4.36 17.00
CA SER A 310 -9.89 3.41 18.12
C SER A 310 -11.29 3.03 18.61
N ALA A 311 -11.37 1.97 19.43
CA ALA A 311 -12.60 1.64 20.15
C ALA A 311 -12.92 2.69 21.23
N ARG A 312 -14.21 3.04 21.38
CA ARG A 312 -14.69 4.14 22.25
C ARG A 312 -15.91 3.74 23.07
N GLU A 313 -16.10 4.39 24.20
CA GLU A 313 -17.32 4.20 25.00
C GLU A 313 -18.51 4.94 24.39
N LEU A 314 -19.73 4.46 24.62
CA LEU A 314 -20.93 5.06 24.01
C LEU A 314 -21.11 6.54 24.40
N GLY A 315 -20.83 6.88 25.66
CA GLY A 315 -20.90 8.27 26.15
C GLY A 315 -19.90 9.18 25.42
N GLU A 316 -18.66 8.73 25.22
CA GLU A 316 -17.64 9.49 24.47
C GLU A 316 -18.09 9.77 23.03
N ILE A 317 -18.72 8.77 22.39
CA ILE A 317 -19.21 8.90 21.02
C ILE A 317 -20.41 9.84 20.97
N ALA A 318 -21.35 9.69 21.90
CA ALA A 318 -22.53 10.54 22.00
C ALA A 318 -22.15 12.02 22.21
N PHE A 319 -21.26 12.29 23.16
CA PHE A 319 -20.78 13.65 23.44
C PHE A 319 -20.03 14.25 22.24
N LYS A 320 -19.24 13.43 21.53
CA LYS A 320 -18.53 13.89 20.34
C LYS A 320 -19.48 14.29 19.20
N LEU A 321 -20.54 13.51 18.97
CA LEU A 321 -21.46 13.70 17.85
C LEU A 321 -22.60 14.68 18.16
N TYR A 322 -22.92 14.87 19.43
CA TYR A 322 -24.05 15.66 19.91
C TYR A 322 -23.66 16.53 21.12
N PRO A 323 -22.70 17.46 21.00
CA PRO A 323 -22.12 18.18 22.14
C PRO A 323 -23.11 19.12 22.86
N GLU A 324 -24.21 19.49 22.21
CA GLU A 324 -25.22 20.44 22.74
C GLU A 324 -26.49 19.75 23.27
N ILE A 325 -26.51 18.42 23.33
CA ILE A 325 -27.67 17.63 23.73
C ILE A 325 -27.43 17.04 25.13
N ASP A 326 -28.49 16.94 25.93
CA ASP A 326 -28.45 16.21 27.20
C ASP A 326 -27.88 14.79 27.01
N GLU A 327 -27.14 14.30 27.99
CA GLU A 327 -26.40 13.04 27.90
C GLU A 327 -27.31 11.85 27.55
N GLY A 328 -28.48 11.76 28.19
CA GLY A 328 -29.42 10.66 27.96
C GLY A 328 -29.96 10.66 26.53
N ASP A 329 -30.34 11.84 26.04
CA ASP A 329 -30.82 12.02 24.67
C ASP A 329 -29.71 11.81 23.63
N ALA A 330 -28.48 12.25 23.92
CA ALA A 330 -27.32 12.06 23.06
C ALA A 330 -27.00 10.56 22.90
N ILE A 331 -27.03 9.78 23.98
CA ILE A 331 -26.82 8.33 23.97
C ILE A 331 -27.91 7.62 23.14
N ASN A 332 -29.18 8.00 23.30
CA ASN A 332 -30.29 7.45 22.54
C ASN A 332 -30.14 7.73 21.03
N ARG A 333 -29.75 8.96 20.67
CA ARG A 333 -29.46 9.36 19.28
C ARG A 333 -28.27 8.60 18.70
N ALA A 334 -27.17 8.45 19.45
CA ALA A 334 -26.00 7.69 19.02
C ALA A 334 -26.33 6.21 18.77
N THR A 335 -27.12 5.59 19.65
CA THR A 335 -27.58 4.20 19.48
C THR A 335 -28.44 4.04 18.22
N THR A 336 -29.35 5.00 17.98
CA THR A 336 -30.19 5.03 16.76
C THR A 336 -29.33 5.21 15.50
N LEU A 337 -28.31 6.06 15.57
CA LEU A 337 -27.34 6.26 14.50
C LEU A 337 -26.59 4.96 14.17
N PHE A 338 -26.13 4.21 15.18
CA PHE A 338 -25.45 2.93 14.97
C PHE A 338 -26.36 1.88 14.32
N SER A 339 -27.62 1.78 14.76
CA SER A 339 -28.61 0.91 14.12
C SER A 339 -28.82 1.28 12.65
N ARG A 340 -28.86 2.58 12.32
CA ARG A 340 -28.98 3.05 10.94
C ARG A 340 -27.74 2.72 10.10
N ILE A 341 -26.54 2.89 10.66
CA ILE A 341 -25.27 2.52 10.01
C ILE A 341 -25.24 1.01 9.74
N ASN A 342 -25.55 0.20 10.74
CA ASN A 342 -25.56 -1.26 10.62
C ASN A 342 -26.66 -1.78 9.67
N LYS A 343 -27.75 -1.03 9.47
CA LYS A 343 -28.74 -1.35 8.43
C LYS A 343 -28.18 -1.19 7.00
N LYS A 344 -27.20 -0.30 6.80
CA LYS A 344 -26.56 -0.04 5.49
C LYS A 344 -25.39 -0.97 5.21
N VAL A 345 -24.67 -1.35 6.27
CA VAL A 345 -23.55 -2.30 6.25
C VAL A 345 -23.62 -3.12 7.54
N SER A 346 -24.04 -4.38 7.42
CA SER A 346 -24.31 -5.23 8.58
C SER A 346 -23.06 -5.44 9.43
N GLY A 347 -23.20 -5.25 10.74
CA GLY A 347 -22.11 -5.46 11.69
C GLY A 347 -20.93 -4.50 11.55
N LEU A 348 -21.11 -3.35 10.88
CA LEU A 348 -20.04 -2.36 10.72
C LEU A 348 -19.59 -1.78 12.08
N ILE A 349 -20.53 -1.56 13.01
CA ILE A 349 -20.25 -1.11 14.37
C ILE A 349 -20.63 -2.22 15.34
N ILE A 350 -19.66 -2.69 16.13
CA ILE A 350 -19.87 -3.75 17.13
C ILE A 350 -19.45 -3.30 18.52
N LEU A 351 -20.12 -3.85 19.55
CA LEU A 351 -19.73 -3.72 20.94
C LEU A 351 -18.72 -4.82 21.29
N CYS A 352 -17.55 -4.44 21.80
CA CYS A 352 -16.55 -5.38 22.33
C CYS A 352 -16.97 -5.82 23.74
N PRO A 353 -17.34 -7.11 23.95
CA PRO A 353 -17.90 -7.54 25.25
C PRO A 353 -16.93 -7.39 26.42
N LYS A 354 -15.62 -7.54 26.17
CA LYS A 354 -14.59 -7.47 27.21
C LYS A 354 -14.31 -6.05 27.71
N SER A 355 -14.53 -5.04 26.88
CA SER A 355 -14.17 -3.65 27.19
C SER A 355 -15.36 -2.71 27.25
N SER A 356 -16.56 -3.18 26.91
CA SER A 356 -17.76 -2.34 26.77
C SER A 356 -17.59 -1.14 25.83
N LYS A 357 -16.69 -1.27 24.83
CA LYS A 357 -16.38 -0.23 23.84
C LYS A 357 -16.89 -0.62 22.46
N TYR A 358 -17.37 0.37 21.72
CA TYR A 358 -17.76 0.22 20.32
C TYR A 358 -16.55 0.39 19.42
N LYS A 359 -16.46 -0.43 18.37
CA LYS A 359 -15.44 -0.31 17.32
C LYS A 359 -16.03 -0.57 15.94
N LEU A 360 -15.29 -0.18 14.91
CA LEU A 360 -15.56 -0.67 13.56
C LEU A 360 -15.15 -2.14 13.42
N SER A 361 -15.98 -2.92 12.73
CA SER A 361 -15.74 -4.31 12.34
C SER A 361 -16.26 -4.52 10.92
N PHE A 362 -15.85 -5.58 10.26
CA PHE A 362 -16.52 -6.01 9.05
C PHE A 362 -16.72 -7.52 9.08
N ASN A 363 -17.98 -7.92 9.28
CA ASN A 363 -18.34 -9.33 9.37
C ASN A 363 -18.62 -9.97 8.01
N GLU A 364 -18.68 -9.19 6.93
CA GLU A 364 -18.71 -9.77 5.59
C GLU A 364 -17.29 -10.25 5.27
N PRO A 365 -17.07 -11.57 5.05
CA PRO A 365 -15.81 -12.02 4.52
C PRO A 365 -15.54 -11.20 3.26
N LEU A 366 -14.35 -10.61 3.13
CA LEU A 366 -13.89 -10.30 1.79
C LEU A 366 -13.86 -11.65 1.08
N GLU A 367 -14.82 -11.90 0.18
CA GLU A 367 -14.68 -12.93 -0.84
C GLU A 367 -13.53 -12.49 -1.73
N LEU A 368 -12.30 -12.62 -1.21
CA LEU A 368 -11.13 -12.83 -2.03
C LEU A 368 -11.51 -14.06 -2.82
N LEU A 369 -11.83 -13.85 -4.10
CA LEU A 369 -12.18 -14.91 -5.03
C LEU A 369 -11.26 -16.08 -4.73
N GLY A 370 -11.85 -17.12 -4.12
CA GLY A 370 -11.40 -18.47 -4.28
C GLY A 370 -11.53 -18.77 -5.77
N GLY A 371 -10.62 -18.21 -6.57
CA GLY A 371 -10.11 -18.96 -7.69
C GLY A 371 -9.67 -20.27 -7.06
N LYS A 372 -10.36 -21.35 -7.40
CA LYS A 372 -9.80 -22.68 -7.22
C LYS A 372 -8.36 -22.58 -7.72
N ARG A 373 -7.42 -22.72 -6.79
CA ARG A 373 -6.01 -22.89 -7.14
C ARG A 373 -5.84 -24.26 -7.79
#